data_AF-A0A346MXQ6-F1
#
_entry.id   AF-A0A346MXQ6-F1
#
_cell.length_a   1.000
_cell.length_b   1.000
_cell.length_c   1.000
_cell.angle_alpha   90.00
_cell.angle_beta   90.00
_cell.angle_gamma   90.00
#
_symmetry.space_group_name_H-M   'P 1'
#
loop_
_entity.id
_entity.type
_entity.pdbx_description
1 polymer ?
#
loop_
_entity_poly.entity_id
_entity_poly.type
_entity_poly.pdbx_seq_one_letter_code
_entity_poly.pdbx_strand_id
1 'polypeptide(L)'
;MKLACLSLFLVLWAAALPAHAATIYTADQLKLMIPLGHYPAEGPVAKRENQKMSWADCLTRSAEVVSSAVVSFPALRLVDTPKLRTTKIWTADASMTISCRVEGRMELSRSPYR
;
A
#
# COMPACT_ATOMS: atom_id res chain seq x y z
N MET A 1 36.76 1.65 -55.12
CA MET A 1 36.45 0.97 -53.85
C MET A 1 35.59 1.89 -53.00
N LYS A 2 34.55 1.31 -52.38
CA LYS A 2 33.34 1.97 -51.85
C LYS A 2 33.64 2.93 -50.68
N LEU A 3 33.19 4.18 -50.77
CA LEU A 3 32.89 5.01 -49.60
C LEU A 3 31.47 4.70 -49.15
N ALA A 4 31.35 4.09 -47.98
CA ALA A 4 30.10 3.95 -47.25
C ALA A 4 30.24 4.75 -45.95
N CYS A 5 29.39 5.73 -45.73
CA CYS A 5 29.07 6.35 -44.43
C CYS A 5 28.13 7.53 -44.71
N LEU A 6 27.02 7.75 -44.03
CA LEU A 6 26.31 6.97 -43.03
C LEU A 6 24.93 7.64 -43.02
N SER A 7 23.90 6.99 -43.55
CA SER A 7 22.53 7.51 -43.49
C SER A 7 22.09 7.52 -42.02
N LEU A 8 21.88 8.72 -41.49
CA LEU A 8 21.48 8.98 -40.10
C LEU A 8 20.03 8.49 -39.88
N PHE A 9 19.86 7.19 -39.63
CA PHE A 9 18.57 6.64 -39.20
C PHE A 9 18.38 6.95 -37.70
N LEU A 10 17.61 8.00 -37.43
CA LEU A 10 17.04 8.32 -36.12
C LEU A 10 16.04 7.21 -35.74
N VAL A 11 16.50 6.18 -35.04
CA VAL A 11 15.65 5.16 -34.46
C VAL A 11 14.96 5.77 -33.23
N LEU A 12 13.71 6.17 -33.40
CA LEU A 12 12.81 6.52 -32.32
C LEU A 12 12.47 5.23 -31.54
N TRP A 13 13.27 4.89 -30.53
CA TRP A 13 12.92 3.85 -29.57
C TRP A 13 11.81 4.38 -28.66
N ALA A 14 10.56 4.13 -29.06
CA ALA A 14 9.42 4.25 -28.16
C ALA A 14 9.56 3.17 -27.09
N ALA A 15 10.14 3.53 -25.94
CA ALA A 15 10.11 2.68 -24.76
C ALA A 15 8.65 2.55 -24.31
N ALA A 16 8.00 1.45 -24.70
CA ALA A 16 6.73 1.04 -24.12
C ALA A 16 6.97 0.73 -22.64
N LEU A 17 6.58 1.65 -21.77
CA LEU A 17 6.53 1.40 -20.33
C LEU A 17 5.55 0.24 -20.09
N PRO A 18 5.97 -0.88 -19.48
CA PRO A 18 5.05 -1.97 -19.19
C PRO A 18 4.03 -1.50 -18.16
N ALA A 19 2.78 -1.32 -18.58
CA ALA A 19 1.65 -1.13 -17.70
C ALA A 19 1.44 -2.45 -16.93
N HIS A 20 1.96 -2.51 -15.70
CA HIS A 20 1.70 -3.65 -14.82
C HIS A 20 0.22 -3.60 -14.43
N ALA A 21 -0.54 -4.63 -14.81
CA ALA A 21 -1.92 -4.77 -14.35
C ALA A 21 -1.89 -4.90 -12.82
N ALA A 22 -2.69 -4.09 -12.12
CA ALA A 22 -2.77 -4.14 -10.67
C ALA A 22 -3.33 -5.50 -10.23
N THR A 23 -2.61 -6.21 -9.36
CA THR A 23 -3.10 -7.47 -8.77
C THR A 23 -4.29 -7.15 -7.86
N ILE A 24 -5.39 -7.89 -8.02
CA ILE A 24 -6.61 -7.75 -7.21
C ILE A 24 -6.92 -9.09 -6.53
N TYR A 25 -7.22 -9.03 -5.24
CA TYR A 25 -7.67 -10.16 -4.43
C TYR A 25 -9.12 -9.96 -4.01
N THR A 26 -9.87 -11.05 -3.92
CA THR A 26 -11.19 -11.06 -3.30
C THR A 26 -11.07 -11.02 -1.77
N ALA A 27 -12.15 -10.60 -1.11
CA ALA A 27 -12.24 -10.64 0.34
C ALA A 27 -11.93 -12.03 0.91
N ASP A 28 -12.46 -13.09 0.30
CA ASP A 28 -12.29 -14.46 0.77
C ASP A 28 -10.86 -14.97 0.59
N GLN A 29 -10.21 -14.64 -0.55
CA GLN A 29 -8.79 -14.93 -0.73
C GLN A 29 -7.96 -14.27 0.36
N LEU A 30 -8.19 -13.00 0.66
CA LEU A 30 -7.46 -12.29 1.71
C LEU A 30 -7.74 -12.88 3.09
N LYS A 31 -9.00 -13.22 3.40
CA LYS A 31 -9.37 -13.85 4.67
C LYS A 31 -8.72 -15.22 4.88
N LEU A 32 -8.40 -15.95 3.81
CA LEU A 32 -7.66 -17.20 3.88
C LEU A 32 -6.14 -16.96 3.98
N MET A 33 -5.61 -16.05 3.17
CA MET A 33 -4.18 -15.80 3.03
C MET A 33 -3.55 -15.14 4.27
N ILE A 34 -4.19 -14.09 4.79
CA ILE A 34 -3.61 -13.24 5.83
C ILE A 34 -3.39 -13.99 7.16
N PRO A 35 -4.36 -14.76 7.70
CA PRO A 35 -4.16 -15.53 8.93
C PRO A 35 -3.06 -16.61 8.82
N LEU A 36 -2.80 -17.10 7.61
CA LEU A 36 -1.74 -18.08 7.34
C LEU A 36 -0.35 -17.43 7.15
N GLY A 37 -0.25 -16.10 7.27
CA GLY A 37 0.99 -15.37 7.03
C GLY A 37 1.38 -15.23 5.56
N HIS A 38 0.47 -15.52 4.63
CA HIS A 38 0.67 -15.34 3.19
C HIS A 38 0.24 -13.93 2.79
N TYR A 39 1.13 -12.95 2.95
CA TYR A 39 0.81 -11.57 2.59
C TYR A 39 0.95 -11.32 1.09
N PRO A 40 -0.01 -10.59 0.45
CA PRO A 40 0.17 -10.13 -0.92
C PRO A 40 1.48 -9.37 -1.10
N ALA A 41 2.12 -9.55 -2.26
CA ALA A 41 3.27 -8.74 -2.64
C ALA A 41 2.81 -7.28 -2.86
N GLU A 42 3.46 -6.35 -2.17
CA GLU A 42 3.13 -4.93 -2.25
C GLU A 42 4.14 -4.19 -3.13
N GLY A 43 3.63 -3.20 -3.87
CA GLY A 43 4.43 -2.19 -4.54
C GLY A 43 4.85 -1.06 -3.59
N PRO A 44 5.50 -0.01 -4.12
CA PRO A 44 5.85 1.17 -3.32
C PRO A 44 4.60 1.87 -2.78
N VAL A 45 4.75 2.60 -1.66
CA VAL A 45 3.68 3.41 -1.09
C VAL A 45 3.22 4.44 -2.11
N ALA A 46 2.00 4.29 -2.62
CA ALA A 46 1.44 5.16 -3.65
C ALA A 46 0.82 6.42 -3.03
N LYS A 47 0.34 6.34 -1.78
CA LYS A 47 -0.27 7.47 -1.08
C LYS A 47 0.15 7.45 0.38
N ARG A 48 0.51 8.62 0.91
CA ARG A 48 0.77 8.86 2.34
C ARG A 48 0.08 10.14 2.77
N GLU A 49 -0.66 10.08 3.86
CA GLU A 49 -1.30 11.22 4.50
C GLU A 49 -0.83 11.30 5.95
N ASN A 50 -0.58 12.52 6.41
CA ASN A 50 -0.25 12.79 7.80
C ASN A 50 -1.30 13.75 8.36
N GLN A 51 -1.85 13.41 9.52
CA GLN A 51 -2.84 14.22 10.21
C GLN A 51 -2.34 14.49 11.62
N LYS A 52 -2.30 15.76 12.01
CA LYS A 52 -1.96 16.17 13.38
C LYS A 52 -3.19 15.97 14.25
N MET A 53 -3.09 15.14 15.28
CA MET A 53 -4.18 14.84 16.21
C MET A 53 -3.62 14.26 17.50
N SER A 54 -4.39 14.27 18.59
CA SER A 54 -3.94 13.69 19.84
C SER A 54 -3.76 12.16 19.73
N TRP A 55 -3.02 11.57 20.65
CA TRP A 55 -2.89 10.10 20.74
C TRP A 55 -4.27 9.43 20.87
N ALA A 56 -5.12 9.95 21.76
CA ALA A 56 -6.46 9.40 21.99
C ALA A 56 -7.33 9.49 20.73
N ASP A 57 -7.35 10.64 20.06
CA ASP A 57 -8.12 10.82 18.82
C ASP A 57 -7.63 9.90 17.72
N CYS A 58 -6.31 9.70 17.61
CA CYS A 58 -5.74 8.77 16.66
C CYS A 58 -6.18 7.34 16.93
N LEU A 59 -6.17 6.90 18.19
CA LEU A 59 -6.62 5.56 18.56
C LEU A 59 -8.10 5.36 18.23
N THR A 60 -8.95 6.34 18.55
CA THR A 60 -10.38 6.31 18.23
C THR A 60 -10.59 6.25 16.73
N ARG A 61 -9.97 7.15 15.97
CA ARG A 61 -10.11 7.21 14.50
C ARG A 61 -9.56 5.96 13.82
N SER A 62 -8.43 5.44 14.29
CA SER A 62 -7.88 4.18 13.79
C SER A 62 -8.84 3.02 14.05
N ALA A 63 -9.46 2.95 15.23
CA ALA A 63 -10.44 1.92 15.54
C ALA A 63 -11.69 2.02 14.65
N GLU A 64 -12.19 3.23 14.36
CA GLU A 64 -13.30 3.45 13.43
C GLU A 64 -12.97 2.92 12.02
N VAL A 65 -11.81 3.30 11.49
CA VAL A 65 -11.39 2.85 10.15
C VAL A 65 -11.24 1.34 10.11
N VAL A 66 -10.65 0.74 11.14
CA VAL A 66 -10.49 -0.72 11.23
C VAL A 66 -11.86 -1.39 11.33
N SER A 67 -12.75 -0.91 12.21
CA SER A 67 -14.07 -1.50 12.42
C SER A 67 -14.94 -1.53 11.17
N SER A 68 -14.84 -0.50 10.32
CA SER A 68 -15.55 -0.47 9.04
C SER A 68 -14.94 -1.40 8.00
N ALA A 69 -13.61 -1.58 8.02
CA ALA A 69 -12.92 -2.47 7.09
C ALA A 69 -13.09 -3.96 7.44
N VAL A 70 -13.06 -4.33 8.73
CA VAL A 70 -13.03 -5.74 9.18
C VAL A 70 -14.30 -6.53 8.86
N VAL A 71 -15.39 -5.84 8.54
CA VAL A 71 -16.61 -6.48 8.02
C VAL A 71 -16.31 -7.28 6.74
N SER A 72 -15.46 -6.71 5.87
CA SER A 72 -15.20 -7.27 4.54
C SER A 72 -13.78 -7.78 4.37
N PHE A 73 -12.81 -7.24 5.12
CA PHE A 73 -11.39 -7.40 4.84
C PHE A 73 -10.58 -7.70 6.11
N PRO A 74 -9.52 -8.53 6.03
CA PRO A 74 -8.70 -8.78 7.21
C PRO A 74 -7.91 -7.53 7.62
N ALA A 75 -7.69 -7.40 8.94
CA ALA A 75 -6.83 -6.39 9.53
C ALA A 75 -5.98 -7.02 10.64
N LEU A 76 -4.77 -6.50 10.85
CA LEU A 76 -3.83 -6.98 11.84
C LEU A 76 -3.16 -5.79 12.54
N ARG A 77 -3.10 -5.85 13.87
CA ARG A 77 -2.28 -4.93 14.65
C ARG A 77 -0.82 -5.41 14.61
N LEU A 78 0.03 -4.64 13.93
CA LEU A 78 1.46 -4.96 13.76
C LEU A 78 2.30 -4.49 14.94
N VAL A 79 1.94 -3.34 15.52
CA VAL A 79 2.64 -2.75 16.67
C VAL A 79 1.59 -2.24 17.65
N ASP A 80 1.75 -2.57 18.94
CA ASP A 80 0.89 -2.08 20.02
C ASP A 80 1.72 -1.69 21.23
N THR A 81 2.14 -0.44 21.28
CA THR A 81 2.94 0.11 22.37
C THR A 81 2.35 1.44 22.86
N PRO A 82 2.73 1.92 24.05
CA PRO A 82 2.27 3.22 24.54
C PRO A 82 2.68 4.43 23.68
N LYS A 83 3.65 4.27 22.76
CA LYS A 83 4.19 5.36 21.93
C LYS A 83 3.82 5.24 20.45
N LEU A 84 3.55 4.02 19.99
CA LEU A 84 3.28 3.70 18.59
C LEU A 84 2.27 2.56 18.54
N ARG A 85 1.19 2.77 17.79
CA ARG A 85 0.25 1.73 17.40
C ARG A 85 0.14 1.71 15.90
N THR A 86 0.39 0.56 15.29
CA THR A 86 0.30 0.39 13.83
C THR A 86 -0.66 -0.75 13.52
N THR A 87 -1.65 -0.47 12.69
CA THR A 87 -2.61 -1.45 12.18
C THR A 87 -2.51 -1.49 10.67
N LYS A 88 -2.52 -2.70 10.10
CA LYS A 88 -2.54 -2.94 8.67
C LYS A 88 -3.87 -3.58 8.26
N ILE A 89 -4.41 -3.16 7.14
CA ILE A 89 -5.68 -3.60 6.55
C ILE A 89 -5.37 -4.03 5.11
N TRP A 90 -5.92 -5.14 4.65
CA TRP A 90 -5.75 -5.62 3.28
C TRP A 90 -7.07 -5.54 2.54
N THR A 91 -7.20 -4.61 1.60
CA THR A 91 -8.37 -4.45 0.73
C THR A 91 -8.12 -5.13 -0.61
N ALA A 92 -9.10 -5.13 -1.52
CA ALA A 92 -9.02 -5.88 -2.76
C ALA A 92 -7.78 -5.56 -3.62
N ASP A 93 -7.36 -4.30 -3.69
CA ASP A 93 -6.33 -3.83 -4.62
C ASP A 93 -5.06 -3.27 -3.94
N ALA A 94 -5.05 -3.22 -2.62
CA ALA A 94 -3.99 -2.57 -1.85
C ALA A 94 -4.02 -2.97 -0.39
N SER A 95 -2.91 -2.76 0.31
CA SER A 95 -2.94 -2.66 1.76
C SER A 95 -2.93 -1.20 2.21
N MET A 96 -3.53 -0.97 3.37
CA MET A 96 -3.51 0.30 4.08
C MET A 96 -2.83 0.10 5.43
N THR A 97 -1.89 0.98 5.76
CA THR A 97 -1.25 0.99 7.07
C THR A 97 -1.57 2.28 7.79
N ILE A 98 -2.10 2.15 9.00
CA ILE A 98 -2.46 3.24 9.91
C ILE A 98 -1.47 3.22 11.06
N SER A 99 -0.74 4.31 11.26
CA SER A 99 0.19 4.45 12.39
C SER A 99 -0.17 5.65 13.24
N CYS A 100 -0.52 5.40 14.49
CA CYS A 100 -0.66 6.41 15.52
C CYS A 100 0.65 6.57 16.26
N ARG A 101 1.08 7.81 16.48
CA ARG A 101 2.25 8.16 17.29
C ARG A 101 1.84 9.07 18.43
N VAL A 102 2.41 8.82 19.61
CA VAL A 102 2.16 9.65 20.81
C VAL A 102 2.60 11.10 20.62
N GLU A 103 3.53 11.37 19.69
CA GLU A 103 3.96 12.71 19.30
C GLU A 103 2.87 13.55 18.59
N GLY A 104 1.63 13.04 18.51
CA GLY A 104 0.48 13.79 18.03
C GLY A 104 0.28 13.69 16.52
N ARG A 105 0.54 12.51 15.93
CA ARG A 105 0.42 12.29 14.49
C ARG A 105 -0.20 10.94 14.17
N MET A 106 -1.18 10.96 13.27
CA MET A 106 -1.64 9.80 12.52
C MET A 106 -0.97 9.81 11.14
N GLU A 107 -0.37 8.70 10.74
CA GLU A 107 0.08 8.46 9.37
C GLU A 107 -0.80 7.37 8.75
N LEU A 108 -1.39 7.67 7.59
CA LEU A 108 -2.09 6.71 6.75
C LEU A 108 -1.24 6.49 5.50
N SER A 109 -0.96 5.24 5.15
CA SER A 109 -0.28 4.90 3.90
C SER A 109 -1.02 3.81 3.15
N ARG A 110 -0.94 3.85 1.83
CA ARG A 110 -1.55 2.87 0.93
C ARG A 110 -0.52 2.34 -0.05
N SER A 111 -0.41 1.02 -0.14
CA SER A 111 0.48 0.32 -1.07
C SER A 111 -0.35 -0.60 -1.96
N PRO A 112 -0.40 -0.36 -3.28
CA PRO A 112 -1.08 -1.27 -4.21
C PRO A 112 -0.33 -2.60 -4.29
N TYR A 113 -1.04 -3.66 -4.68
CA TYR A 113 -0.40 -4.95 -4.92
C TYR A 113 0.34 -4.99 -6.26
N ARG A 114 1.30 -5.91 -6.37
CA ARG A 114 2.08 -6.17 -7.58
C ARG A 114 2.10 -7.65 -7.94
#